data_AF-A0A1E1GI59-F1
#
_entry.id   AF-A0A1E1GI59-F1
#
_cell.length_a   1.000
_cell.length_b   1.000
_cell.length_c   1.000
_cell.angle_alpha   90.00
_cell.angle_beta   90.00
_cell.angle_gamma   90.00
#
_symmetry.space_group_name_H-M   'P 1'
#
loop_
_entity.id
_entity.type
_entity.pdbx_description
1 polymer ?
#
loop_
_entity_poly.entity_id
_entity_poly.type
_entity_poly.pdbx_seq_one_letter_code
_entity_poly.pdbx_strand_id
1 'polypeptide(L)'
;MFSLFFGLFIFCLLFLVISFFTSGLFNKSSVGGLCWGSPYECGFCSTSLSFNCFSFTYFSLLVFFVIFDLEISLLLNMPEQGLLFSNFVYYFIFLLLLGIGFLGEVLLGYVRWGY
;
A
#
# COMPACT_ATOMS: atom_id res chain seq x y z
N MET A 1 3.90 33.82 5.04
CA MET A 1 3.06 33.68 3.83
C MET A 1 3.87 33.90 2.54
N PHE A 2 4.60 35.01 2.37
CA PHE A 2 5.45 35.24 1.17
C PHE A 2 6.52 34.16 0.92
N SER A 3 7.16 33.63 1.96
CA SER A 3 8.12 32.53 1.82
C SER A 3 7.51 31.24 1.28
N LEU A 4 6.24 30.95 1.62
CA LEU A 4 5.51 29.79 1.11
C LEU A 4 5.16 29.95 -0.37
N PHE A 5 4.70 31.15 -0.77
CA PHE A 5 4.44 31.45 -2.19
C PHE A 5 5.71 31.36 -3.03
N PHE A 6 6.83 31.85 -2.52
CA PHE A 6 8.13 31.74 -3.20
C PHE A 6 8.60 30.29 -3.32
N GLY A 7 8.43 29.48 -2.27
CA GLY A 7 8.74 28.05 -2.29
C GLY A 7 7.89 27.28 -3.31
N LEU A 8 6.58 27.53 -3.36
CA LEU A 8 5.67 26.92 -4.34
C LEU A 8 6.03 27.31 -5.77
N PHE A 9 6.40 28.57 -6.00
CA PHE A 9 6.81 29.05 -7.31
C PHE A 9 8.08 28.34 -7.81
N ILE A 10 9.09 28.19 -6.94
CA ILE A 10 10.31 27.44 -7.28
C ILE A 10 9.99 25.97 -7.57
N PHE A 11 9.14 25.34 -6.77
CA PHE A 11 8.76 23.94 -6.97
C PHE A 11 8.05 23.72 -8.31
N CYS A 12 7.10 24.59 -8.68
CA CYS A 12 6.42 24.54 -9.98
C CYS A 12 7.39 24.74 -11.15
N LEU A 13 8.35 25.67 -11.03
CA LEU A 13 9.36 25.88 -12.06
C LEU A 13 10.24 24.64 -12.24
N LEU A 14 10.72 24.05 -11.14
CA LEU A 14 11.53 22.83 -11.19
C LEU A 14 10.75 21.67 -11.81
N PHE A 15 9.49 21.49 -11.43
CA PHE A 15 8.63 20.44 -11.98
C PHE A 15 8.43 20.58 -13.50
N LEU A 16 8.18 21.81 -13.98
CA LEU A 16 8.04 22.08 -15.41
C LEU A 16 9.32 21.78 -16.19
N VAL A 17 10.47 22.20 -15.66
CA VAL A 17 11.77 21.97 -16.31
C VAL A 17 12.05 20.47 -16.41
N ILE A 18 11.87 19.73 -15.32
CA ILE A 18 12.12 18.27 -15.30
C ILE A 18 11.19 17.55 -16.28
N SER A 19 9.88 17.84 -16.21
CA SER A 19 8.87 17.21 -17.08
C SER A 19 9.15 17.47 -18.56
N PHE A 20 9.59 18.69 -18.90
CA PHE A 20 9.95 19.05 -20.27
C PHE A 20 11.13 18.25 -20.80
N PHE A 21 12.20 18.10 -20.01
CA PHE A 21 13.38 17.32 -20.41
C PHE A 21 13.11 15.81 -20.47
N THR A 22 12.22 15.29 -19.62
CA THR A 22 11.80 13.87 -19.67
C THR A 22 10.69 13.60 -20.69
N SER A 23 10.19 14.63 -21.38
CA SER A 23 9.10 14.46 -22.32
C SER A 23 9.51 13.60 -23.51
N GLY A 24 8.56 12.80 -24.01
CA GLY A 24 8.75 11.95 -25.18
C GLY A 24 9.04 12.71 -26.48
N LEU A 25 9.01 14.06 -26.47
CA LEU A 25 9.37 14.90 -27.60
C LEU A 25 10.88 14.93 -27.86
N PHE A 26 11.70 14.90 -26.80
CA PHE A 26 13.17 14.86 -26.91
C PHE A 26 13.73 13.45 -26.86
N ASN A 27 12.97 12.50 -26.32
CA ASN A 27 13.35 11.10 -26.40
C ASN A 27 13.23 10.65 -27.86
N LYS A 28 14.32 10.15 -28.44
CA LYS A 28 14.28 9.60 -29.80
C LYS A 28 13.32 8.42 -29.78
N SER A 29 12.15 8.60 -30.40
CA SER A 29 11.24 7.53 -30.74
C SER A 29 11.84 6.68 -31.86
N SER A 30 13.00 6.06 -31.58
CA SER A 30 13.33 4.83 -32.28
C SER A 30 12.16 3.92 -32.00
N VAL A 31 11.49 3.46 -33.06
CA VAL A 31 10.70 2.23 -33.02
C VAL A 31 11.66 1.19 -32.47
N GLY A 32 11.68 1.02 -31.14
CA GLY A 32 12.46 0.00 -30.50
C GLY A 32 12.05 -1.28 -31.18
N GLY A 33 13.02 -2.03 -31.72
CA GLY A 33 12.70 -3.31 -32.36
C GLY A 33 11.81 -4.11 -31.40
N LEU A 34 10.88 -4.90 -31.92
CA LEU A 34 9.85 -5.62 -31.14
C LEU A 34 10.39 -6.21 -29.81
N CYS A 35 11.65 -6.65 -29.79
CA CYS A 35 12.35 -7.21 -28.64
C CYS A 35 12.67 -6.23 -27.48
N TRP A 36 12.78 -4.93 -27.72
CA TRP A 36 13.03 -3.92 -26.66
C TRP A 36 11.72 -3.48 -26.01
N GLY A 37 10.59 -3.63 -26.71
CA GLY A 37 9.24 -3.36 -26.19
C GLY A 37 8.51 -4.61 -25.68
N SER A 38 9.09 -5.80 -25.83
CA SER A 38 8.51 -7.05 -25.31
C SER A 38 8.80 -7.22 -23.82
N PRO A 39 7.93 -7.90 -23.06
CA PRO A 39 8.18 -8.22 -21.66
C PRO A 39 9.49 -9.00 -21.51
N TYR A 40 10.21 -8.73 -20.41
CA TYR A 40 11.47 -9.42 -20.12
C TYR A 40 11.19 -10.87 -19.70
N GLU A 41 11.51 -11.82 -20.58
CA GLU A 41 11.45 -13.25 -20.32
C GLU A 41 12.83 -13.90 -20.42
N CYS A 42 13.85 -13.24 -19.85
CA CYS A 42 15.23 -13.75 -19.87
C CYS A 42 15.77 -14.06 -21.28
N GLY A 43 15.28 -13.36 -22.31
CA GLY A 43 15.71 -13.53 -23.71
C GLY A 43 14.88 -14.52 -24.55
N PHE A 44 13.81 -15.11 -23.99
CA PHE A 44 12.87 -15.95 -24.72
C PHE A 44 11.70 -15.14 -25.30
N CYS A 45 11.03 -15.70 -26.32
CA CYS A 45 9.80 -15.13 -26.86
C CYS A 45 8.62 -15.49 -25.96
N SER A 46 7.84 -14.48 -25.55
CA SER A 46 6.61 -14.65 -24.77
C SER A 46 5.57 -15.47 -25.52
N THR A 47 5.47 -16.76 -25.19
CA THR A 47 4.50 -17.69 -25.79
C THR A 47 3.16 -17.73 -25.05
N SER A 48 3.04 -17.07 -23.89
CA SER A 48 1.84 -17.14 -23.06
C SER A 48 1.42 -15.79 -22.49
N LEU A 49 0.11 -15.57 -22.43
CA LEU A 49 -0.49 -14.53 -21.60
C LEU A 49 -0.04 -14.74 -20.16
N SER A 50 0.47 -13.70 -19.50
CA SER A 50 0.83 -13.70 -18.08
C SER A 50 -0.43 -13.85 -17.24
N PHE A 51 -0.94 -15.08 -17.08
CA PHE A 51 -1.96 -15.38 -16.11
C PHE A 51 -1.34 -15.30 -14.73
N ASN A 52 -1.55 -14.17 -14.05
CA ASN A 52 -1.33 -14.12 -12.62
C ASN A 52 -2.45 -14.92 -11.95
N CYS A 53 -2.19 -16.21 -11.70
CA CYS A 53 -2.98 -16.97 -10.74
C CYS A 53 -2.72 -16.36 -9.36
N PHE A 54 -3.51 -15.35 -9.03
CA PHE A 54 -3.47 -14.72 -7.73
C PHE A 54 -3.86 -15.74 -6.67
N SER A 55 -3.01 -15.94 -5.67
CA SER A 55 -3.30 -16.86 -4.58
C SER A 55 -4.36 -16.26 -3.65
N PHE A 56 -5.26 -17.11 -3.16
CA PHE A 56 -6.29 -16.72 -2.18
C PHE A 56 -5.70 -16.15 -0.88
N THR A 57 -4.43 -16.41 -0.58
CA THR A 57 -3.71 -15.89 0.58
C THR A 57 -3.66 -14.36 0.60
N TYR A 58 -3.40 -13.72 -0.55
CA TYR A 58 -3.35 -12.25 -0.62
C TYR A 58 -4.72 -11.61 -0.45
N PHE A 59 -5.78 -12.27 -0.94
CA PHE A 59 -7.15 -11.80 -0.72
C PHE A 59 -7.51 -11.83 0.78
N SER A 60 -7.16 -12.93 1.46
CA SER A 60 -7.38 -13.05 2.91
C SER A 60 -6.65 -11.96 3.70
N LEU A 61 -5.40 -11.66 3.34
CA LEU A 61 -4.61 -10.60 3.99
C LEU A 61 -5.22 -9.21 3.80
N LEU A 62 -5.78 -8.92 2.62
CA LEU A 62 -6.44 -7.64 2.35
C LEU A 62 -7.68 -7.47 3.23
N VAL A 63 -8.50 -8.51 3.36
CA VAL A 63 -9.69 -8.47 4.22
C VAL A 63 -9.29 -8.25 5.68
N PHE A 64 -8.28 -8.96 6.19
CA PHE A 64 -7.79 -8.76 7.55
C PHE A 64 -7.24 -7.35 7.77
N PHE A 65 -6.49 -6.82 6.81
CA PHE A 65 -5.96 -5.46 6.90
C PHE A 65 -7.10 -4.43 7.08
N VAL A 66 -8.18 -4.55 6.32
CA VAL A 66 -9.34 -3.65 6.45
C VAL A 66 -10.02 -3.78 7.82
N ILE A 67 -10.16 -5.00 8.34
CA ILE A 67 -10.78 -5.24 9.66
C ILE A 67 -9.90 -4.65 10.77
N PHE A 68 -8.60 -4.96 10.78
CA PHE A 68 -7.68 -4.43 11.79
C PHE A 68 -7.55 -2.90 11.73
N ASP A 69 -7.60 -2.29 10.55
CA ASP A 69 -7.57 -0.82 10.42
C ASP A 69 -8.82 -0.16 11.03
N LEU A 70 -9.99 -0.78 10.87
CA LEU A 70 -11.23 -0.34 11.51
C LEU A 70 -11.13 -0.46 13.05
N GLU A 71 -10.62 -1.58 13.55
CA GLU A 71 -10.46 -1.80 14.99
C GLU A 71 -9.46 -0.83 15.63
N ILE A 72 -8.34 -0.53 14.96
CA ILE A 72 -7.36 0.47 15.41
C ILE A 72 -7.99 1.87 15.40
N SER A 73 -8.79 2.19 14.39
CA SER A 73 -9.50 3.47 14.32
C SER A 73 -10.44 3.68 15.51
N LEU A 74 -11.06 2.61 16.03
CA LEU A 74 -11.87 2.67 17.27
C LEU A 74 -11.03 2.91 18.53
N LEU A 75 -9.80 2.39 18.57
CA LEU A 75 -8.86 2.59 19.68
C LEU A 75 -8.24 3.98 19.71
N LEU A 76 -8.24 4.73 18.60
CA LEU A 76 -7.62 6.06 18.51
C LEU A 76 -8.21 7.08 19.50
N ASN A 77 -9.47 6.90 19.92
CA ASN A 77 -10.12 7.77 20.91
C ASN A 77 -9.70 7.48 22.36
N MET A 78 -8.97 6.39 22.63
CA MET A 78 -8.51 6.02 23.96
C MET A 78 -7.62 7.07 24.64
N PRO A 79 -6.57 7.64 24.01
CA PRO A 79 -5.71 8.64 24.66
C PRO A 79 -6.44 9.95 25.02
N GLU A 80 -7.50 10.30 24.28
CA GLU A 80 -8.30 11.49 24.57
C GLU A 80 -9.15 11.33 25.85
N GLN A 81 -9.48 10.08 26.21
CA GLN A 81 -10.24 9.75 27.42
C GLN A 81 -9.25 9.38 28.53
N GLY A 82 -8.89 10.34 29.39
CA GLY A 82 -7.85 10.17 30.42
C GLY A 82 -7.99 8.92 31.31
N LEU A 83 -6.87 8.51 31.93
CA LEU A 83 -6.65 7.22 32.63
C LEU A 83 -7.65 6.84 33.74
N LEU A 84 -8.45 7.77 34.25
CA LEU A 84 -9.39 7.55 35.36
C LEU A 84 -10.85 7.39 34.90
N PHE A 85 -11.07 7.22 33.60
CA PHE A 85 -12.41 7.07 33.06
C PHE A 85 -12.96 5.65 33.28
N SER A 86 -14.24 5.55 33.66
CA SER A 86 -14.95 4.28 33.85
C SER A 86 -14.88 3.36 32.62
N ASN A 87 -14.71 3.94 31.43
CA ASN A 87 -14.66 3.21 30.16
C ASN A 87 -13.38 2.40 29.93
N PHE A 88 -12.33 2.57 30.75
CA PHE A 88 -11.07 1.85 30.58
C PHE A 88 -11.27 0.33 30.56
N VAL A 89 -12.22 -0.18 31.36
CA VAL A 89 -12.56 -1.62 31.39
C VAL A 89 -13.08 -2.11 30.04
N TYR A 90 -13.89 -1.30 29.33
CA TYR A 90 -14.40 -1.68 28.01
C TYR A 90 -13.30 -1.70 26.95
N TYR A 91 -12.37 -0.73 26.98
CA TYR A 91 -11.19 -0.75 26.09
C TYR A 91 -10.29 -1.96 26.35
N PHE A 92 -10.11 -2.34 27.62
CA PHE A 92 -9.31 -3.51 27.97
C PHE A 92 -9.98 -4.83 27.50
N ILE A 93 -11.29 -4.96 27.68
CA ILE A 93 -12.06 -6.10 27.15
C ILE A 93 -11.98 -6.15 25.63
N PHE A 94 -12.09 -5.00 24.96
CA PHE A 94 -11.97 -4.90 23.51
C PHE A 94 -10.59 -5.36 23.02
N LEU A 95 -9.51 -4.92 23.66
CA LEU A 95 -8.14 -5.37 23.34
C LEU A 95 -7.95 -6.87 23.56
N LEU A 96 -8.53 -7.44 24.61
CA LEU A 96 -8.49 -8.89 24.84
C LEU A 96 -9.22 -9.66 23.74
N LEU A 97 -10.40 -9.18 23.32
CA LEU A 97 -11.17 -9.80 22.25
C LEU A 97 -10.40 -9.79 20.92
N LEU A 98 -9.75 -8.66 20.62
CA LEU A 98 -8.91 -8.45 19.45
C LEU A 98 -7.71 -9.42 19.47
N GLY A 99 -7.03 -9.55 20.62
CA GLY A 99 -5.92 -10.49 20.79
C GLY A 99 -6.33 -11.95 20.62
N ILE A 100 -7.50 -12.35 21.14
CA ILE A 100 -8.02 -13.72 20.98
C ILE A 100 -8.40 -13.99 19.52
N GLY A 101 -9.04 -13.02 18.85
CA GLY A 101 -9.40 -13.13 17.43
C GLY A 101 -8.17 -13.35 16.56
N PHE A 102 -7.14 -12.52 16.73
CA PHE A 102 -5.89 -12.64 15.99
C PHE A 102 -5.17 -13.98 16.25
N LEU A 103 -5.13 -14.44 17.51
CA LEU A 103 -4.56 -15.76 17.83
C LEU A 103 -5.31 -16.90 17.13
N GLY A 104 -6.65 -16.84 17.08
CA GLY A 104 -7.48 -17.79 16.35
C GLY A 104 -7.14 -17.85 14.87
N GLU A 105 -6.97 -16.69 14.22
CA GLU A 105 -6.61 -16.58 12.81
C GLU A 105 -5.22 -17.16 12.50
N VAL A 106 -4.24 -16.90 13.38
CA VAL A 106 -2.88 -17.45 13.27
C VAL A 106 -2.91 -18.98 13.38
N LEU A 107 -3.69 -19.53 14.32
CA LEU A 107 -3.83 -20.98 14.51
C LEU A 107 -4.54 -21.66 13.33
N LEU A 108 -5.53 -21.00 12.73
CA LEU A 108 -6.22 -21.46 11.51
C LEU A 108 -5.32 -21.40 10.26
N GLY A 109 -4.18 -20.70 10.35
CA GLY A 109 -3.18 -20.64 9.29
C GLY A 109 -3.50 -19.68 8.16
N TYR A 110 -4.50 -18.79 8.31
CA TYR A 110 -4.83 -17.80 7.29
C TYR A 110 -3.72 -16.77 7.06
N VAL A 111 -2.83 -16.59 8.05
CA VAL A 111 -1.67 -15.69 8.00
C VAL A 111 -0.42 -16.40 7.44
N ARG A 112 -0.46 -17.71 7.18
CA ARG A 112 0.71 -18.43 6.66
C ARG A 112 0.95 -18.06 5.21
N TRP A 113 2.14 -17.54 4.94
CA TRP A 113 2.65 -17.40 3.59
C TRP A 113 3.22 -18.75 3.15
N GLY A 114 2.39 -19.53 2.46
CA GLY A 114 2.80 -20.73 1.74
C GLY A 114 2.70 -20.46 0.25
N TYR A 115 3.77 -20.78 -0.48
CA TYR A 115 3.74 -20.94 -1.93
C TYR A 115 2.84 -22.11 -2.31
#